data_AF-A0A6N9QZT9-F1
#
_entry.id   AF-A0A6N9QZT9-F1
#
_cell.length_a   1.000
_cell.length_b   1.000
_cell.length_c   1.000
_cell.angle_alpha   90.00
_cell.angle_beta   90.00
_cell.angle_gamma   90.00
#
_symmetry.space_group_name_H-M   'P 1'
#
loop_
_entity.id
_entity.type
_entity.pdbx_description
1 polymer ?
#
loop_
_entity_poly.entity_id
_entity_poly.type
_entity_poly.pdbx_seq_one_letter_code
_entity_poly.pdbx_strand_id
1 'polypeptide(L)'
;MNEHRVSPYGDTTQATRKRTVWVVIITGLLAAAGLAWSLRIPAGDPWFTPATFILAGVYILGSSIAVRMTGERLPWKVTPKGLRDAVIGGVLLAALFIAGGFMVRFVPFLAGPVHELLNHARVGSLFMVALTTAVNGVAEETYYRGALWRVLPRGRRILVTTIAYTAVTSLAGIPLLALAAAALGAFVGYLRERTRSLVPGIVTHLIWSLTMLFVLPFVV
;
A
#
# COMPACT_ATOMS: atom_id res chain seq x y z
N MET A 1 -44.81 9.94 2.67
CA MET A 1 -44.27 9.04 1.62
C MET A 1 -42.78 9.29 1.51
N ASN A 2 -41.97 8.41 2.12
CA ASN A 2 -40.50 8.45 1.96
C ASN A 2 -40.16 7.70 0.67
N GLU A 3 -39.90 8.42 -0.41
CA GLU A 3 -39.32 7.85 -1.61
C GLU A 3 -37.86 7.48 -1.32
N HIS A 4 -37.65 6.22 -0.93
CA HIS A 4 -36.36 5.57 -1.09
C HIS A 4 -36.03 5.57 -2.59
N ARG A 5 -35.19 6.51 -3.03
CA ARG A 5 -34.49 6.37 -4.32
C ARG A 5 -33.65 5.10 -4.25
N VAL A 6 -34.20 4.02 -4.79
CA VAL A 6 -33.49 2.78 -5.04
C VAL A 6 -32.33 3.12 -5.97
N SER A 7 -31.12 2.83 -5.53
CA SER A 7 -29.91 2.95 -6.34
C SER A 7 -30.08 2.14 -7.63
N PRO A 8 -29.67 2.64 -8.83
CA PRO A 8 -29.75 1.89 -10.09
C PRO A 8 -28.93 0.58 -10.09
N TYR A 9 -28.12 0.38 -9.05
CA TYR A 9 -27.40 -0.83 -8.72
C TYR A 9 -27.94 -1.33 -7.38
N GLY A 10 -28.59 -2.49 -7.40
CA GLY A 10 -29.43 -2.99 -6.32
C GLY A 10 -28.84 -2.87 -4.91
N ASP A 11 -29.71 -2.59 -3.95
CA ASP A 11 -29.38 -2.54 -2.52
C ASP A 11 -28.62 -3.80 -2.13
N THR A 12 -27.31 -3.67 -1.90
CA THR A 12 -26.54 -4.77 -1.35
C THR A 12 -27.10 -5.03 0.06
N THR A 13 -27.63 -6.23 0.30
CA THR A 13 -28.26 -6.55 1.59
C THR A 13 -27.31 -6.25 2.75
N GLN A 14 -27.84 -5.91 3.94
CA GLN A 14 -27.00 -5.73 5.12
C GLN A 14 -26.11 -6.96 5.40
N ALA A 15 -26.60 -8.16 5.08
CA ALA A 15 -25.84 -9.39 5.18
C ALA A 15 -24.63 -9.40 4.24
N THR A 16 -24.79 -9.00 2.98
CA THR A 16 -23.68 -8.88 2.02
C THR A 16 -22.65 -7.87 2.51
N ARG A 17 -23.08 -6.69 2.98
CA ARG A 17 -22.18 -5.68 3.53
C ARG A 17 -21.36 -6.19 4.72
N LYS A 18 -22.02 -6.89 5.67
CA LYS A 18 -21.33 -7.52 6.82
C LYS A 18 -20.29 -8.54 6.36
N ARG A 19 -20.64 -9.41 5.39
CA ARG A 19 -19.70 -10.39 4.84
C ARG A 19 -18.52 -9.73 4.13
N THR A 20 -18.74 -8.68 3.34
CA THR A 20 -17.66 -7.92 2.69
C THR A 20 -16.71 -7.31 3.71
N VAL A 21 -17.23 -6.75 4.81
CA VAL A 21 -16.39 -6.23 5.91
C VAL A 21 -15.51 -7.34 6.50
N TRP A 22 -16.06 -8.52 6.76
CA TRP A 22 -15.29 -9.65 7.26
C TRP A 22 -14.19 -10.09 6.29
N VAL A 23 -14.47 -10.19 4.99
CA VAL A 23 -13.46 -10.51 3.97
C VAL A 23 -12.32 -9.50 3.99
N VAL A 24 -12.62 -8.21 4.07
CA VAL A 24 -11.62 -7.14 4.14
C VAL A 24 -10.77 -7.25 5.40
N ILE A 25 -11.39 -7.51 6.56
CA ILE A 25 -10.67 -7.68 7.84
C ILE A 25 -9.74 -8.90 7.77
N ILE A 26 -10.27 -10.05 7.34
CA ILE A 26 -9.49 -11.30 7.22
C ILE A 26 -8.31 -11.12 6.26
N THR A 27 -8.55 -10.45 5.13
CA THR A 27 -7.49 -10.14 4.15
C THR A 27 -6.40 -9.28 4.78
N GLY A 28 -6.77 -8.26 5.56
CA GLY A 28 -5.82 -7.40 6.27
C GLY A 28 -4.99 -8.17 7.29
N LEU A 29 -5.62 -9.06 8.06
CA LEU A 29 -4.94 -9.91 9.04
C LEU A 29 -3.97 -10.89 8.38
N LEU A 30 -4.40 -11.56 7.30
CA LEU A 30 -3.55 -12.46 6.53
C LEU A 30 -2.38 -11.73 5.89
N ALA A 31 -2.61 -10.52 5.36
CA ALA A 31 -1.55 -9.71 4.79
C ALA A 31 -0.56 -9.21 5.86
N ALA A 32 -1.05 -8.82 7.04
CA ALA A 32 -0.19 -8.45 8.17
C ALA A 32 0.70 -9.62 8.61
N ALA A 33 0.13 -10.82 8.71
CA ALA A 33 0.88 -12.04 9.01
C ALA A 33 1.88 -12.38 7.90
N GLY A 34 1.47 -12.27 6.63
CA GLY A 34 2.34 -12.49 5.46
C GLY A 34 3.50 -11.50 5.39
N LEU A 35 3.26 -10.23 5.71
CA LEU A 35 4.31 -9.22 5.80
C LEU A 35 5.29 -9.56 6.93
N ALA A 36 4.79 -9.80 8.15
CA ALA A 36 5.63 -10.15 9.29
C ALA A 36 6.45 -11.43 9.05
N TRP A 37 5.89 -12.40 8.32
CA TRP A 37 6.62 -13.59 7.89
C TRP A 37 7.69 -13.24 6.85
N SER A 38 7.35 -12.50 5.80
CA SER A 38 8.29 -12.15 4.72
C SER A 38 9.52 -11.39 5.20
N LEU A 39 9.37 -10.55 6.24
CA LEU A 39 10.45 -9.74 6.81
C LEU A 39 11.39 -10.52 7.74
N ARG A 40 10.98 -11.71 8.18
CA ARG A 40 11.84 -12.62 8.95
C ARG A 40 12.69 -13.54 8.06
N ILE A 41 12.43 -13.53 6.76
CA ILE A 41 13.21 -14.29 5.79
C ILE A 41 14.55 -13.58 5.61
N PRO A 42 15.69 -14.26 5.78
CA PRO A 42 17.00 -13.64 5.62
C PRO A 42 17.26 -13.16 4.18
N ALA A 43 18.04 -12.09 4.03
CA ALA A 43 18.48 -11.63 2.72
C ALA A 43 19.28 -12.73 1.99
N GLY A 44 18.92 -13.00 0.73
CA GLY A 44 19.51 -14.06 -0.08
C GLY A 44 18.79 -15.42 0.02
N ASP A 45 17.83 -15.56 0.92
CA ASP A 45 16.99 -16.77 0.98
C ASP A 45 16.03 -16.83 -0.23
N PRO A 46 15.95 -17.98 -0.94
CA PRO A 46 15.08 -18.13 -2.10
C PRO A 46 13.58 -17.95 -1.79
N TRP A 47 13.15 -18.07 -0.52
CA TRP A 47 11.76 -17.87 -0.12
C TRP A 47 11.28 -16.42 -0.09
N PHE A 48 12.18 -15.44 -0.07
CA PHE A 48 11.79 -14.02 0.02
C PHE A 48 10.90 -13.58 -1.15
N THR A 49 11.30 -13.93 -2.38
CA THR A 49 10.57 -13.54 -3.59
C THR A 49 9.18 -14.22 -3.68
N PRO A 50 9.05 -15.55 -3.51
CA PRO A 50 7.75 -16.20 -3.42
C PRO A 50 6.86 -15.64 -2.29
N ALA A 51 7.41 -15.43 -1.09
CA ALA A 51 6.64 -14.92 0.06
C ALA A 51 6.04 -13.53 -0.21
N THR A 52 6.82 -12.64 -0.83
CA THR A 52 6.35 -11.29 -1.19
C THR A 52 5.33 -11.30 -2.33
N PHE A 53 5.40 -12.24 -3.27
CA PHE A 53 4.33 -12.45 -4.26
C PHE A 53 3.06 -13.06 -3.65
N ILE A 54 3.19 -14.00 -2.71
CA ILE A 54 2.05 -14.55 -1.97
C ILE A 54 1.33 -13.44 -1.22
N LEU A 55 2.07 -12.56 -0.53
CA LEU A 55 1.51 -11.39 0.14
C LEU A 55 0.71 -10.50 -0.82
N ALA A 56 1.28 -10.15 -1.97
CA ALA A 56 0.56 -9.39 -2.99
C ALA A 56 -0.69 -10.12 -3.50
N GLY A 57 -0.60 -11.44 -3.68
CA GLY A 57 -1.72 -12.30 -4.04
C GLY A 57 -2.85 -12.25 -3.02
N VAL A 58 -2.55 -12.29 -1.72
CA VAL A 58 -3.54 -12.16 -0.64
C VAL A 58 -4.29 -10.84 -0.75
N TYR A 59 -3.56 -9.72 -0.90
CA TYR A 59 -4.18 -8.41 -1.07
C TYR A 59 -5.07 -8.33 -2.32
N ILE A 60 -4.58 -8.78 -3.48
CA ILE A 60 -5.32 -8.72 -4.75
C ILE A 60 -6.56 -9.62 -4.71
N LEU A 61 -6.41 -10.87 -4.27
CA LEU A 61 -7.50 -11.84 -4.22
C LEU A 61 -8.59 -11.41 -3.22
N GLY A 62 -8.18 -11.07 -2.00
CA GLY A 62 -9.11 -10.60 -0.96
C GLY A 62 -9.86 -9.34 -1.38
N SER A 63 -9.16 -8.40 -2.01
CA SER A 63 -9.78 -7.18 -2.55
C SER A 63 -10.75 -7.48 -3.69
N SER A 64 -10.38 -8.39 -4.59
CA SER A 64 -11.22 -8.77 -5.72
C SER A 64 -12.50 -9.46 -5.27
N ILE A 65 -12.42 -10.35 -4.28
CA ILE A 65 -13.59 -11.01 -3.66
C ILE A 65 -14.49 -9.94 -3.03
N ALA A 66 -13.94 -9.09 -2.15
CA ALA A 66 -14.69 -8.06 -1.44
C ALA A 66 -15.44 -7.11 -2.40
N VAL A 67 -14.76 -6.65 -3.47
CA VAL A 67 -15.35 -5.74 -4.47
C VAL A 67 -16.46 -6.44 -5.26
N ARG A 68 -16.23 -7.69 -5.72
CA ARG A 68 -17.23 -8.46 -6.48
C ARG A 68 -18.48 -8.74 -5.67
N MET A 69 -18.37 -8.98 -4.36
CA MET A 69 -19.53 -9.20 -3.49
C MET A 69 -20.48 -8.00 -3.44
N THR A 70 -19.98 -6.80 -3.67
CA THR A 70 -20.79 -5.57 -3.71
C THR A 70 -21.33 -5.22 -5.10
N GLY A 71 -20.99 -6.02 -6.13
CA GLY A 71 -21.33 -5.73 -7.53
C GLY A 71 -20.59 -4.52 -8.12
N GLU A 72 -19.68 -3.90 -7.37
CA GLU A 72 -18.90 -2.75 -7.80
C GLU A 72 -17.67 -3.15 -8.61
N ARG A 73 -17.04 -2.16 -9.25
CA ARG A 73 -15.72 -2.28 -9.85
C ARG A 73 -14.74 -1.31 -9.22
N LEU A 74 -13.45 -1.68 -9.26
CA LEU A 74 -12.37 -0.76 -8.93
C LEU A 74 -12.28 0.37 -9.99
N PRO A 75 -12.18 1.65 -9.60
CA PRO A 75 -12.08 2.74 -10.56
C PRO A 75 -10.63 2.93 -11.01
N TRP A 76 -10.41 2.77 -12.31
CA TRP A 76 -9.11 2.85 -12.97
C TRP A 76 -8.98 4.07 -13.88
N LYS A 77 -9.66 5.17 -13.55
CA LYS A 77 -9.71 6.36 -14.40
C LYS A 77 -8.35 7.06 -14.45
N VAL A 78 -7.80 7.24 -15.64
CA VAL A 78 -6.61 8.07 -15.88
C VAL A 78 -7.05 9.49 -16.21
N THR A 79 -6.42 10.48 -15.59
CA THR A 79 -6.64 11.90 -15.93
C THR A 79 -5.29 12.62 -15.95
N PRO A 80 -5.04 13.56 -16.88
CA PRO A 80 -3.76 14.28 -16.95
C PRO A 80 -3.41 14.99 -15.63
N LYS A 81 -4.39 15.68 -15.03
CA LYS A 81 -4.21 16.36 -13.74
C LYS A 81 -3.89 15.38 -12.60
N GLY A 82 -4.63 14.27 -12.52
CA GLY A 82 -4.39 13.26 -11.50
C GLY A 82 -3.03 12.58 -11.65
N LEU A 83 -2.58 12.34 -12.89
CA LEU A 83 -1.26 11.77 -13.16
C LEU A 83 -0.14 12.75 -12.82
N ARG A 84 -0.29 14.03 -13.19
CA ARG A 84 0.66 15.08 -12.83
C ARG A 84 0.81 15.21 -11.32
N ASP A 85 -0.31 15.31 -10.60
CA ASP A 85 -0.29 15.45 -9.14
C ASP A 85 0.32 14.19 -8.47
N ALA A 86 0.10 13.00 -9.04
CA ALA A 86 0.74 11.75 -8.59
C ALA A 86 2.25 11.70 -8.82
N VAL A 87 2.71 12.10 -10.01
CA VAL A 87 4.14 12.12 -10.33
C VAL A 87 4.88 13.11 -9.46
N ILE A 88 4.37 14.35 -9.36
CA ILE A 88 4.97 15.39 -8.51
C ILE A 88 4.99 14.93 -7.06
N GLY A 89 3.87 14.42 -6.55
CA GLY A 89 3.79 13.95 -5.17
C GLY A 89 4.71 12.77 -4.86
N GLY A 90 4.80 11.80 -5.78
CA GLY A 90 5.70 10.66 -5.65
C GLY A 90 7.17 11.07 -5.61
N VAL A 91 7.57 11.98 -6.50
CA VAL A 91 8.94 12.53 -6.54
C VAL A 91 9.25 13.34 -5.28
N LEU A 92 8.34 14.21 -4.83
CA LEU A 92 8.53 15.01 -3.62
C LEU A 92 8.64 14.13 -2.37
N LEU A 93 7.78 13.12 -2.24
CA LEU A 93 7.89 12.14 -1.16
C LEU A 93 9.22 11.38 -1.25
N ALA A 94 9.63 10.91 -2.43
CA ALA A 94 10.89 10.19 -2.58
C ALA A 94 12.08 11.08 -2.17
N ALA A 95 12.12 12.33 -2.63
CA ALA A 95 13.15 13.29 -2.26
C ALA A 95 13.19 13.55 -0.75
N LEU A 96 12.01 13.73 -0.11
CA LEU A 96 11.90 13.90 1.34
C LEU A 96 12.46 12.70 2.10
N PHE A 97 12.11 11.48 1.70
CA PHE A 97 12.57 10.26 2.38
C PHE A 97 14.03 9.92 2.09
N ILE A 98 14.56 10.24 0.90
CA ILE A 98 15.99 10.14 0.61
C ILE A 98 16.78 11.12 1.49
N ALA A 99 16.33 12.38 1.59
CA ALA A 99 16.95 13.37 2.47
C ALA A 99 16.88 12.93 3.94
N GLY A 100 15.75 12.40 4.38
CA GLY A 100 15.59 11.82 5.72
C GLY A 100 16.51 10.63 5.97
N GLY A 101 16.61 9.69 5.02
CA GLY A 101 17.52 8.55 5.09
C GLY A 101 18.99 8.98 5.17
N PHE A 102 19.38 9.96 4.38
CA PHE A 102 20.72 10.56 4.44
C PHE A 102 21.03 11.15 5.82
N MET A 103 20.05 11.77 6.49
CA MET A 103 20.23 12.26 7.86
C MET A 103 20.32 11.12 8.88
N VAL A 104 19.61 10.02 8.66
CA VAL A 104 19.59 8.84 9.53
C VAL A 104 20.96 8.16 9.64
N ARG A 105 21.83 8.28 8.62
CA ARG A 105 23.22 7.74 8.71
C ARG A 105 24.03 8.34 9.87
N PHE A 106 23.63 9.50 10.38
CA PHE A 106 24.28 10.16 11.52
C PHE A 106 23.70 9.74 12.88
N VAL A 107 22.68 8.87 12.90
CA VAL A 107 22.02 8.37 14.11
C VAL A 107 22.15 6.84 14.13
N PRO A 108 23.17 6.27 14.80
CA PRO A 108 23.51 4.85 14.72
C PRO A 108 22.35 3.88 15.03
N PHE A 109 21.48 4.25 15.97
CA PHE A 109 20.30 3.46 16.36
C PHE A 109 19.29 3.26 15.20
N LEU A 110 19.22 4.19 14.25
CA LEU A 110 18.27 4.16 13.14
C LEU A 110 18.89 3.56 11.85
N ALA A 111 20.21 3.54 11.74
CA ALA A 111 20.91 3.10 10.52
C ALA A 111 20.91 1.58 10.32
N GLY A 112 21.00 0.79 11.39
CA GLY A 112 21.10 -0.68 11.33
C GLY A 112 19.91 -1.35 10.63
N PRO A 113 18.65 -1.14 11.09
CA PRO A 113 17.47 -1.75 10.48
C PRO A 113 17.26 -1.38 9.00
N VAL A 114 17.68 -0.18 8.60
CA VAL A 114 17.62 0.26 7.19
C VAL A 114 18.61 -0.54 6.34
N HIS A 115 19.83 -0.78 6.84
CA HIS A 115 20.82 -1.58 6.13
C HIS A 115 20.36 -3.02 5.93
N GLU A 116 19.76 -3.65 6.94
CA GLU A 116 19.22 -5.01 6.82
C GLU A 116 18.09 -5.11 5.80
N LEU A 117 17.19 -4.13 5.76
CA LEU A 117 16.14 -4.07 4.74
C LEU A 117 16.74 -3.97 3.34
N LEU A 118 17.71 -3.08 3.14
CA LEU A 118 18.35 -2.85 1.84
C LEU A 118 19.24 -4.02 1.38
N ASN A 119 19.72 -4.86 2.30
CA ASN A 119 20.52 -6.05 1.94
C ASN A 119 19.75 -7.05 1.07
N HIS A 120 18.42 -7.10 1.17
CA HIS A 120 17.59 -7.92 0.27
C HIS A 120 17.76 -7.51 -1.20
N ALA A 121 17.92 -6.21 -1.47
CA ALA A 121 18.17 -5.68 -2.81
C ALA A 121 19.61 -5.90 -3.30
N ARG A 122 20.56 -6.13 -2.38
CA ARG A 122 21.99 -6.34 -2.68
C ARG A 122 22.34 -7.80 -2.95
N VAL A 123 21.69 -8.74 -2.26
CA VAL A 123 22.01 -10.19 -2.33
C VAL A 123 21.08 -10.94 -3.29
N GLY A 124 19.85 -10.46 -3.48
CA GLY A 124 18.88 -11.05 -4.41
C GLY A 124 18.97 -10.52 -5.85
N SER A 125 18.17 -11.08 -6.75
CA SER A 125 17.98 -10.51 -8.09
C SER A 125 17.29 -9.15 -7.97
N LEU A 126 18.02 -8.06 -8.24
CA LEU A 126 17.48 -6.69 -8.21
C LEU A 126 16.22 -6.55 -9.08
N PHE A 127 16.18 -7.24 -10.22
CA PHE A 127 15.00 -7.28 -11.07
C PHE A 127 13.78 -7.91 -10.36
N MET A 128 13.96 -9.07 -9.72
CA MET A 128 12.89 -9.72 -8.96
C MET A 128 12.42 -8.85 -7.80
N VAL A 129 13.34 -8.21 -7.06
CA VAL A 129 13.01 -7.32 -5.95
C VAL A 129 12.26 -6.08 -6.44
N ALA A 130 12.65 -5.50 -7.58
CA ALA A 130 11.94 -4.38 -8.20
C ALA A 130 10.53 -4.79 -8.66
N LEU A 131 10.41 -5.98 -9.25
CA LEU A 131 9.12 -6.52 -9.69
C LEU A 131 8.19 -6.78 -8.51
N THR A 132 8.66 -7.43 -7.43
CA THR A 132 7.86 -7.66 -6.23
C THR A 132 7.49 -6.36 -5.54
N THR A 133 8.40 -5.39 -5.49
CA THR A 133 8.14 -4.03 -4.96
C THR A 133 7.02 -3.34 -5.75
N ALA A 134 7.07 -3.39 -7.08
CA ALA A 134 6.03 -2.81 -7.92
C ALA A 134 4.68 -3.51 -7.73
N VAL A 135 4.67 -4.85 -7.76
CA VAL A 135 3.44 -5.64 -7.60
C VAL A 135 2.82 -5.44 -6.21
N ASN A 136 3.63 -5.37 -5.15
CA ASN A 136 3.13 -5.07 -3.80
C ASN A 136 2.56 -3.65 -3.71
N GLY A 137 3.21 -2.64 -4.29
CA GLY A 137 2.65 -1.28 -4.31
C GLY A 137 1.27 -1.22 -4.98
N VAL A 138 1.07 -1.94 -6.09
CA VAL A 138 -0.25 -2.06 -6.74
C VAL A 138 -1.24 -2.82 -5.83
N ALA A 139 -0.81 -3.91 -5.23
CA ALA A 139 -1.66 -4.77 -4.39
C ALA A 139 -2.12 -4.03 -3.13
N GLU A 140 -1.23 -3.31 -2.46
CA GLU A 140 -1.52 -2.50 -1.28
C GLU A 140 -2.54 -1.40 -1.61
N GLU A 141 -2.37 -0.64 -2.70
CA GLU A 141 -3.34 0.37 -3.10
C GLU A 141 -4.71 -0.23 -3.46
N THR A 142 -4.70 -1.40 -4.09
CA THR A 142 -5.91 -2.18 -4.40
C THR A 142 -6.67 -2.57 -3.13
N TYR A 143 -5.96 -2.90 -2.06
CA TYR A 143 -6.56 -3.22 -0.77
C TYR A 143 -6.96 -1.98 0.03
N TYR A 144 -5.99 -1.14 0.40
CA TYR A 144 -6.22 -0.01 1.30
C TYR A 144 -7.12 1.05 0.65
N ARG A 145 -6.84 1.46 -0.59
CA ARG A 145 -7.58 2.54 -1.29
C ARG A 145 -8.71 1.98 -2.17
N GLY A 146 -8.73 0.66 -2.38
CA GLY A 146 -9.79 -0.07 -3.05
C GLY A 146 -10.78 -0.72 -2.08
N ALA A 147 -10.50 -1.94 -1.61
CA ALA A 147 -11.46 -2.75 -0.85
C ALA A 147 -11.79 -2.16 0.53
N LEU A 148 -10.78 -1.85 1.35
CA LEU A 148 -10.96 -1.28 2.68
C LEU A 148 -11.63 0.10 2.62
N TRP A 149 -11.20 0.96 1.69
CA TRP A 149 -11.79 2.28 1.46
C TRP A 149 -13.30 2.28 1.28
N ARG A 150 -13.85 1.24 0.62
CA ARG A 150 -15.29 1.16 0.29
C ARG A 150 -16.15 0.80 1.47
N VAL A 151 -15.68 -0.10 2.33
CA VAL A 151 -16.45 -0.53 3.50
C VAL A 151 -16.50 0.53 4.59
N LEU A 152 -15.63 1.55 4.50
CA LEU A 152 -15.53 2.66 5.44
C LEU A 152 -16.50 3.82 5.14
N PRO A 153 -17.04 4.47 6.20
CA PRO A 153 -17.89 5.64 6.04
C PRO A 153 -17.11 6.81 5.41
N ARG A 154 -17.82 7.65 4.65
CA ARG A 154 -17.27 8.90 4.11
C ARG A 154 -16.74 9.77 5.26
N GLY A 155 -15.65 10.51 5.01
CA GLY A 155 -14.98 11.36 6.01
C GLY A 155 -13.92 10.65 6.87
N ARG A 156 -14.01 9.33 7.08
CA ARG A 156 -13.00 8.58 7.87
C ARG A 156 -12.01 7.78 7.03
N ARG A 157 -12.19 7.75 5.71
CA ARG A 157 -11.48 6.84 4.81
C ARG A 157 -9.97 7.07 4.79
N ILE A 158 -9.54 8.32 4.60
CA ILE A 158 -8.11 8.68 4.59
C ILE A 158 -7.46 8.29 5.92
N LEU A 159 -8.06 8.69 7.04
CA LEU A 159 -7.53 8.42 8.36
C LEU A 159 -7.40 6.92 8.63
N VAL A 160 -8.48 6.16 8.47
CA VAL A 160 -8.50 4.74 8.83
C VAL A 160 -7.60 3.91 7.93
N THR A 161 -7.57 4.17 6.62
CA THR A 161 -6.67 3.41 5.73
C THR A 161 -5.21 3.76 5.93
N THR A 162 -4.91 5.01 6.31
CA THR A 162 -3.54 5.42 6.66
C THR A 162 -3.09 4.79 7.97
N ILE A 163 -3.92 4.79 9.01
CA ILE A 163 -3.62 4.14 10.28
C ILE A 163 -3.43 2.63 10.08
N ALA A 164 -4.35 1.98 9.36
CA ALA A 164 -4.25 0.55 9.09
C ALA A 164 -2.96 0.20 8.33
N TYR A 165 -2.64 0.96 7.29
CA TYR A 165 -1.42 0.78 6.53
C TYR A 165 -0.17 0.98 7.41
N THR A 166 -0.12 2.08 8.15
CA THR A 166 0.97 2.40 9.07
C THR A 166 1.18 1.30 10.11
N ALA A 167 0.09 0.82 10.73
CA ALA A 167 0.15 -0.22 11.74
C ALA A 167 0.69 -1.54 11.18
N VAL A 168 0.22 -1.96 10.00
CA VAL A 168 0.71 -3.16 9.32
C VAL A 168 2.18 -3.01 8.94
N THR A 169 2.56 -1.90 8.31
CA THR A 169 3.95 -1.64 7.94
C THR A 169 4.87 -1.52 9.15
N SER A 170 4.39 -1.04 10.30
CA SER A 170 5.17 -0.96 11.54
C SER A 170 5.59 -2.34 12.08
N LEU A 171 4.93 -3.42 11.65
CA LEU A 171 5.35 -4.79 11.98
C LEU A 171 6.74 -5.12 11.44
N ALA A 172 7.27 -4.32 10.50
CA ALA A 172 8.65 -4.39 10.08
C ALA A 172 9.66 -4.04 11.18
N GLY A 173 9.23 -3.40 12.26
CA GLY A 173 10.13 -2.97 13.34
C GLY A 173 11.03 -1.79 12.94
N ILE A 174 10.76 -1.14 11.80
CA ILE A 174 11.55 -0.02 11.29
C ILE A 174 10.73 1.28 11.46
N PRO A 175 11.06 2.14 12.46
CA PRO A 175 10.29 3.36 12.72
C PRO A 175 10.20 4.29 11.50
N LEU A 176 11.28 4.38 10.71
CA LEU A 176 11.29 5.19 9.49
C LEU A 176 10.31 4.68 8.43
N LEU A 177 10.12 3.36 8.34
CA LEU A 177 9.17 2.75 7.41
C LEU A 177 7.72 2.98 7.87
N ALA A 178 7.46 3.01 9.18
CA ALA A 178 6.18 3.42 9.71
C ALA A 178 5.85 4.88 9.37
N LEU A 179 6.82 5.79 9.53
CA LEU A 179 6.68 7.20 9.12
C LEU A 179 6.42 7.31 7.61
N ALA A 180 7.13 6.53 6.79
CA ALA A 180 6.91 6.46 5.35
C ALA A 180 5.49 5.99 5.01
N ALA A 181 5.01 4.93 5.65
CA ALA A 181 3.66 4.43 5.47
C ALA A 181 2.60 5.47 5.85
N ALA A 182 2.82 6.23 6.93
CA ALA A 182 1.90 7.31 7.33
C ALA A 182 1.86 8.44 6.29
N ALA A 183 3.02 8.93 5.85
CA ALA A 183 3.11 10.03 4.87
C ALA A 183 2.57 9.62 3.50
N LEU A 184 3.05 8.50 2.95
CA LEU A 184 2.59 7.96 1.68
C LEU A 184 1.09 7.64 1.75
N GLY A 185 0.66 6.97 2.82
CA GLY A 185 -0.73 6.59 3.03
C GLY A 185 -1.69 7.77 3.07
N ALA A 186 -1.33 8.84 3.80
CA ALA A 186 -2.12 10.05 3.85
C ALA A 186 -2.25 10.68 2.46
N PHE A 187 -1.13 10.79 1.74
CA PHE A 187 -1.09 11.44 0.43
C PHE A 187 -1.83 10.66 -0.66
N VAL A 188 -1.62 9.34 -0.78
CA VAL A 188 -2.36 8.51 -1.74
C VAL A 188 -3.85 8.39 -1.37
N GLY A 189 -4.19 8.47 -0.08
CA GLY A 189 -5.57 8.64 0.38
C GLY A 189 -6.19 9.97 -0.08
N TYR A 190 -5.46 11.07 0.00
CA TYR A 190 -5.89 12.36 -0.53
C TYR A 190 -6.11 12.32 -2.06
N LEU A 191 -5.16 11.75 -2.82
CA LEU A 191 -5.31 11.57 -4.26
C LEU A 191 -6.53 10.70 -4.60
N ARG A 192 -6.77 9.64 -3.83
CA ARG A 192 -7.93 8.76 -3.98
C ARG A 192 -9.26 9.52 -3.81
N GLU A 193 -9.38 10.36 -2.79
CA GLU A 193 -10.59 11.15 -2.53
C GLU A 193 -10.81 12.21 -3.63
N ARG A 194 -9.75 12.91 -4.04
CA ARG A 194 -9.78 13.96 -5.08
C ARG A 194 -10.10 13.44 -6.47
N THR A 195 -9.48 12.34 -6.86
CA THR A 195 -9.53 11.85 -8.25
C THR A 195 -10.61 10.79 -8.45
N ARG A 196 -11.10 10.18 -7.35
CA ARG A 196 -11.99 9.02 -7.37
C ARG A 196 -11.44 7.86 -8.20
N SER A 197 -10.12 7.79 -8.42
CA SER A 197 -9.38 6.73 -9.12
C SER A 197 -8.35 6.07 -8.21
N LEU A 198 -7.93 4.84 -8.52
CA LEU A 198 -6.76 4.20 -7.89
C LEU A 198 -5.45 4.56 -8.58
N VAL A 199 -5.49 4.92 -9.87
CA VAL A 199 -4.29 5.11 -10.69
C VAL A 199 -3.33 6.14 -10.09
N PRO A 200 -3.76 7.34 -9.65
CA PRO A 200 -2.84 8.32 -9.08
C PRO A 200 -2.12 7.83 -7.81
N GLY A 201 -2.82 7.08 -6.96
CA GLY A 201 -2.22 6.48 -5.76
C GLY A 201 -1.18 5.44 -6.13
N ILE A 202 -1.51 4.53 -7.05
CA ILE A 202 -0.59 3.50 -7.55
C ILE A 202 0.65 4.13 -8.18
N VAL A 203 0.50 5.13 -9.05
CA VAL A 203 1.63 5.80 -9.69
C VAL A 203 2.54 6.45 -8.65
N THR A 204 1.97 7.16 -7.68
CA THR A 204 2.73 7.78 -6.58
C THR A 204 3.49 6.72 -5.79
N HIS A 205 2.81 5.63 -5.43
CA HIS A 205 3.38 4.54 -4.65
C HIS A 205 4.55 3.90 -5.40
N LEU A 206 4.37 3.56 -6.68
CA LEU A 206 5.41 2.98 -7.53
C LEU A 206 6.62 3.90 -7.70
N ILE A 207 6.38 5.20 -7.96
CA ILE A 207 7.46 6.17 -8.07
C ILE A 207 8.24 6.21 -6.76
N TRP A 208 7.55 6.32 -5.63
CA TRP A 208 8.19 6.37 -4.33
C TRP A 208 8.98 5.07 -4.04
N SER A 209 8.33 3.91 -4.08
CA SER A 209 8.94 2.65 -3.64
C SER A 209 10.10 2.22 -4.54
N LEU A 210 9.97 2.37 -5.86
CA LEU A 210 11.06 2.05 -6.79
C LEU A 210 12.21 3.06 -6.66
N THR A 211 11.92 4.34 -6.48
CA THR A 211 12.99 5.33 -6.23
C THR A 211 13.74 5.02 -4.94
N MET A 212 13.03 4.67 -3.86
CA MET A 212 13.67 4.24 -2.62
C MET A 212 14.53 2.99 -2.83
N LEU A 213 14.03 1.98 -3.56
CA LEU A 213 14.78 0.76 -3.88
C LEU A 213 16.07 1.05 -4.65
N PHE A 214 16.00 1.89 -5.69
CA PHE A 214 17.14 2.14 -6.59
C PHE A 214 18.08 3.25 -6.13
N VAL A 215 17.63 4.21 -5.33
CA VAL A 215 18.43 5.40 -4.98
C VAL A 215 18.90 5.37 -3.53
N LEU A 216 18.03 4.98 -2.59
CA LEU A 216 18.37 5.05 -1.15
C LEU A 216 19.68 4.30 -0.81
N PRO A 217 19.97 3.09 -1.32
CA PRO A 217 21.19 2.35 -0.98
C PRO A 217 22.52 3.03 -1.33
N PHE A 218 22.49 4.07 -2.18
CA PHE A 218 23.67 4.84 -2.57
C PHE A 218 23.87 6.11 -1.73
N VAL A 219 22.90 6.43 -0.87
CA VAL A 219 22.86 7.68 -0.11
C VAL A 219 22.98 7.44 1.40
N VAL A 220 22.56 6.26 1.88
CA VAL A 220 22.63 5.84 3.30
C VAL A 220 23.80 4.93 3.61
#